data_AF-A0A812NV44-F1
#
_entry.id   AF-A0A812NV44-F1
#
_cell.length_a   1.000
_cell.length_b   1.000
_cell.length_c   1.000
_cell.angle_alpha   90.00
_cell.angle_beta   90.00
_cell.angle_gamma   90.00
#
_symmetry.space_group_name_H-M   'P 1'
#
loop_
_entity.id
_entity.type
_entity.pdbx_description
1 polymer ?
#
loop_
_entity_poly.entity_id
_entity_poly.type
_entity_poly.pdbx_seq_one_letter_code
_entity_poly.pdbx_strand_id
1 'polypeptide(L)'
;MSVLTFEDGNKLDELSNQGFSVVSFYANGFYTEAYPSTIVFHRNAPPRDLRSNWVLEQATLEEEGKPTVELPDLRILFNEQTLPNNQQLQSHFRDSSNNTLTALDFLTRSDVAPLTDMPTTWQGLSSADFILLDREDFTTLHDKYPDRFAALHNWILSGGNLLIWNAEQDGPQAIDQLLGHKDTDDRPQWQRMSSEDVELRDLGIFNKMRQPGNRFTAANAGTYKPLGIRNGKLVETDDRQSGKVTDPGDSLQLATRDEGFGRMLLVQENPFPGSVGSWERIFATFEGQRLAWFQRHGMSRLRENPGFWEFLIPGVGVAPVTTFELLITLFVIVIGPVNYFLLRSLGRLNFLIVTVPVGALLVTFLLMGYAFVSDGLHTQSRIRSVTLLDQHTGQGATWSRQSYYAGLASSSGLTFPLDTAIYDYEQYPLTQHTGQKRLNWGDNQVLRGGYFRSRVTQQYLAIRPFETPLKLNISSSGDQLSVQNQLSTNVLKLLVIDDKQDTFYAGNLKTDATSTLQPATPSDISDFRRTINDAGLNIPEGFDRRAYVRIDSRQHNYYIQSSNTPELYLAPPTFGQSLLERQLSDQMAKGFKALGPKSYVAIVERFPETPLGLD
;
A
#
# COMPACT_ATOMS: atom_id res chain seq x y z
N MET A 1 -11.25 0.05 21.70
CA MET A 1 -9.79 -0.14 21.51
C MET A 1 -9.10 0.97 22.29
N SER A 2 -7.83 0.84 22.70
CA SER A 2 -7.09 1.93 23.33
C SER A 2 -5.72 2.06 22.69
N VAL A 3 -5.26 3.28 22.52
CA VAL A 3 -3.89 3.61 22.10
C VAL A 3 -3.22 4.26 23.29
N LEU A 4 -2.05 3.77 23.67
CA LEU A 4 -1.27 4.35 24.75
C LEU A 4 0.11 4.65 24.21
N THR A 5 0.52 5.90 24.34
CA THR A 5 1.79 6.40 23.84
C THR A 5 2.66 6.77 25.02
N PHE A 6 3.93 6.35 24.98
CA PHE A 6 4.89 6.58 26.05
C PHE A 6 6.17 7.15 25.46
N GLU A 7 6.79 8.08 26.19
CA GLU A 7 8.10 8.65 25.91
C GLU A 7 8.93 8.62 27.19
N ASP A 8 10.14 8.06 27.13
CA ASP A 8 11.03 7.86 28.28
C ASP A 8 10.35 7.19 29.50
N GLY A 9 9.40 6.28 29.23
CA GLY A 9 8.63 5.56 30.24
C GLY A 9 7.44 6.34 30.81
N ASN A 10 7.27 7.62 30.46
CA ASN A 10 6.13 8.44 30.86
C ASN A 10 5.02 8.34 29.83
N LYS A 11 3.77 8.24 30.28
CA LYS A 11 2.60 8.23 29.39
C LYS A 11 2.35 9.64 28.87
N LEU A 12 2.25 9.80 27.57
CA LEU A 12 1.84 11.04 26.90
C LEU A 12 0.31 11.03 26.80
N ASP A 13 -0.37 11.80 27.65
CA ASP A 13 -1.83 11.78 27.73
C ASP A 13 -2.47 12.35 26.46
N GLU A 14 -1.88 13.37 25.85
CA GLU A 14 -2.34 13.98 24.59
C GLU A 14 -2.23 13.05 23.38
N LEU A 15 -1.29 12.09 23.41
CA LEU A 15 -1.12 11.06 22.37
C LEU A 15 -1.76 9.72 22.76
N SER A 16 -2.40 9.64 23.93
CA SER A 16 -3.04 8.43 24.45
C SER A 16 -4.55 8.56 24.43
N ASN A 17 -5.24 7.50 24.00
CA ASN A 17 -6.69 7.43 24.00
C ASN A 17 -7.18 6.12 24.62
N GLN A 18 -7.88 6.20 25.76
CA GLN A 18 -8.42 5.02 26.46
C GLN A 18 -9.68 4.45 25.82
N GLY A 19 -10.32 5.18 24.92
CA GLY A 19 -11.56 4.83 24.24
C GLY A 19 -11.49 5.17 22.77
N PHE A 20 -10.54 4.59 22.06
CA PHE A 20 -10.53 4.65 20.60
C PHE A 20 -11.58 3.67 20.08
N SER A 21 -12.70 4.21 19.60
CA SER A 21 -13.47 3.50 18.59
C SER A 21 -12.74 3.72 17.27
N VAL A 22 -12.32 2.64 16.61
CA VAL A 22 -11.82 2.73 15.21
C VAL A 22 -12.91 3.34 14.30
N VAL A 23 -14.15 3.36 14.80
CA VAL A 23 -15.36 3.89 14.21
C VAL A 23 -15.90 5.01 15.12
N SER A 24 -15.27 6.18 15.14
CA SER A 24 -15.84 7.34 15.85
C SER A 24 -17.06 7.86 15.10
N PHE A 25 -18.20 7.92 15.79
CA PHE A 25 -19.50 8.39 15.27
C PHE A 25 -19.46 9.89 14.93
N TYR A 26 -18.82 10.26 13.81
CA TYR A 26 -19.14 11.54 13.18
C TYR A 26 -20.52 11.44 12.53
N ALA A 27 -21.25 12.56 12.49
CA ALA A 27 -22.66 12.65 12.15
C ALA A 27 -23.07 12.05 10.79
N ASN A 28 -22.11 11.64 9.95
CA ASN A 28 -22.33 11.02 8.64
C ASN A 28 -21.92 9.53 8.54
N GLY A 29 -21.28 8.92 9.54
CA GLY A 29 -21.18 7.45 9.67
C GLY A 29 -20.54 6.64 8.52
N PHE A 30 -19.82 7.25 7.57
CA PHE A 30 -19.28 6.56 6.40
C PHE A 30 -17.74 6.49 6.40
N TYR A 31 -17.21 5.31 6.07
CA TYR A 31 -15.77 5.06 5.94
C TYR A 31 -15.47 4.64 4.50
N THR A 32 -14.32 5.06 3.97
CA THR A 32 -13.90 4.62 2.64
C THR A 32 -12.38 4.63 2.51
N GLU A 33 -11.88 3.62 1.82
CA GLU A 33 -10.52 3.51 1.29
C GLU A 33 -10.50 3.68 -0.23
N ALA A 34 -11.66 3.96 -0.84
CA ALA A 34 -11.81 4.10 -2.27
C ALA A 34 -11.66 5.54 -2.77
N TYR A 35 -11.96 6.52 -1.93
CA TYR A 35 -11.64 7.93 -2.20
C TYR A 35 -10.24 8.27 -1.68
N PRO A 36 -9.47 9.12 -2.39
CA PRO A 36 -8.11 9.39 -1.99
C PRO A 36 -8.12 10.29 -0.75
N SER A 37 -7.18 10.07 0.17
CA SER A 37 -6.82 11.11 1.13
C SER A 37 -5.94 12.13 0.43
N THR A 38 -6.38 13.37 0.40
CA THR A 38 -5.76 14.45 -0.36
C THR A 38 -5.21 15.52 0.54
N ILE A 39 -3.98 15.94 0.29
CA ILE A 39 -3.38 17.10 0.96
C ILE A 39 -2.94 18.10 -0.09
N VAL A 40 -3.41 19.34 0.04
CA VAL A 40 -2.90 20.47 -0.73
C VAL A 40 -1.86 21.18 0.15
N PHE A 41 -0.60 21.12 -0.25
CA PHE A 41 0.43 21.93 0.38
C PHE A 41 0.53 23.25 -0.37
N HIS A 42 0.46 24.36 0.35
CA HIS A 42 0.48 25.68 -0.27
C HIS A 42 1.18 26.71 0.61
N ARG A 43 2.05 27.57 0.06
CA ARG A 43 2.77 28.58 0.86
C ARG A 43 1.89 29.54 1.64
N ASN A 44 0.68 29.81 1.14
CA ASN A 44 -0.26 30.76 1.75
C ASN A 44 -1.26 30.06 2.69
N ALA A 45 -1.19 28.74 2.84
CA ALA A 45 -2.09 28.03 3.72
C ALA A 45 -1.81 28.42 5.19
N PRO A 46 -2.84 28.79 5.97
CA PRO A 46 -2.66 29.07 7.39
C PRO A 46 -2.41 27.76 8.17
N PRO A 47 -1.67 27.81 9.30
CA PRO A 47 -1.60 26.71 10.26
C PRO A 47 -2.98 26.24 10.71
N ARG A 48 -3.12 24.94 11.01
CA ARG A 48 -4.41 24.30 11.34
C ARG A 48 -5.18 25.02 12.45
N ASP A 49 -4.49 25.45 13.49
CA ASP A 49 -5.03 26.14 14.66
C ASP A 49 -5.46 27.60 14.39
N LEU A 50 -5.00 28.19 13.29
CA LEU A 50 -5.29 29.58 12.92
C LEU A 50 -6.31 29.71 11.76
N ARG A 51 -6.78 28.60 11.19
CA ARG A 51 -7.68 28.60 10.01
C ARG A 51 -8.93 29.46 10.19
N SER A 52 -9.66 29.31 11.29
CA SER A 52 -10.91 30.05 11.51
C SER A 52 -10.67 31.56 11.60
N ASN A 53 -9.59 31.98 12.28
CA ASN A 53 -9.21 33.39 12.39
C ASN A 53 -8.76 33.95 11.04
N TRP A 54 -7.96 33.18 10.30
CA TRP A 54 -7.50 33.56 8.98
C TRP A 54 -8.65 33.76 7.99
N VAL A 55 -9.65 32.86 7.99
CA VAL A 55 -10.84 33.01 7.12
C VAL A 55 -11.63 34.28 7.46
N LEU A 56 -11.79 34.60 8.74
CA LEU A 56 -12.46 35.82 9.17
C LEU A 56 -11.68 37.08 8.74
N GLU A 57 -10.36 37.05 8.85
CA GLU A 57 -9.48 38.13 8.39
C GLU A 57 -9.61 38.33 6.88
N GLN A 58 -9.58 37.26 6.08
CA GLN A 58 -9.76 37.37 4.63
C GLN A 58 -11.12 37.93 4.25
N ALA A 59 -12.20 37.49 4.90
CA ALA A 59 -13.54 38.04 4.67
C ALA A 59 -13.60 39.55 4.98
N THR A 60 -12.93 39.98 6.06
CA THR A 60 -12.85 41.41 6.42
C THR A 60 -12.09 42.20 5.34
N LEU A 61 -10.97 41.67 4.84
CA LEU A 61 -10.21 42.31 3.76
C LEU A 61 -11.03 42.41 2.45
N GLU A 62 -11.78 41.37 2.09
CA GLU A 62 -12.70 41.38 0.94
C GLU A 62 -13.77 42.47 1.08
N GLU A 63 -14.42 42.58 2.25
CA GLU A 63 -15.43 43.60 2.53
C GLU A 63 -14.86 45.03 2.48
N GLU A 64 -13.61 45.21 2.90
CA GLU A 64 -12.90 46.49 2.85
C GLU A 64 -12.31 46.82 1.46
N GLY A 65 -12.45 45.91 0.47
CA GLY A 65 -11.86 46.06 -0.86
C GLY A 65 -10.33 46.03 -0.87
N LYS A 66 -9.72 45.42 0.15
CA LYS A 66 -8.27 45.24 0.28
C LYS A 66 -7.84 43.94 -0.41
N PRO A 67 -6.57 43.86 -0.88
CA PRO A 67 -6.04 42.63 -1.45
C PRO A 67 -6.04 41.51 -0.40
N THR A 68 -6.56 40.35 -0.79
CA THR A 68 -6.56 39.13 0.02
C THR A 68 -5.41 38.22 -0.35
N VAL A 69 -5.12 37.27 0.54
CA VAL A 69 -4.13 36.23 0.30
C VAL A 69 -4.74 35.19 -0.63
N GLU A 70 -4.11 34.97 -1.78
CA GLU A 70 -4.61 34.05 -2.79
C GLU A 70 -4.41 32.58 -2.36
N LEU A 71 -5.51 31.83 -2.38
CA LEU A 71 -5.54 30.36 -2.30
C LEU A 71 -6.34 29.82 -3.50
N PRO A 72 -5.99 28.63 -4.03
CA PRO A 72 -6.79 27.99 -5.07
C PRO A 72 -8.21 27.72 -4.56
N ASP A 73 -9.20 27.83 -5.46
CA ASP A 73 -10.58 27.50 -5.11
C ASP A 73 -10.80 25.98 -5.09
N LEU A 74 -10.66 25.38 -3.91
CA LEU A 74 -10.67 23.93 -3.70
C LEU A 74 -12.08 23.31 -3.63
N ARG A 75 -13.14 24.12 -3.76
CA ARG A 75 -14.53 23.67 -3.53
C ARG A 75 -14.92 22.47 -4.40
N ILE A 76 -14.58 22.52 -5.69
CA ILE A 76 -14.93 21.44 -6.63
C ILE A 76 -14.06 20.21 -6.37
N LEU A 77 -12.75 20.38 -6.19
CA LEU A 77 -11.84 19.28 -5.87
C LEU A 77 -12.31 18.50 -4.63
N PHE A 78 -12.62 19.20 -3.54
CA PHE A 78 -13.05 18.55 -2.30
C PHE A 78 -14.43 17.92 -2.44
N ASN A 79 -15.35 18.54 -3.17
CA ASN A 79 -16.62 17.89 -3.49
C ASN A 79 -16.40 16.56 -4.23
N GLU A 80 -15.49 16.51 -5.20
CA GLU A 80 -15.20 15.28 -5.93
C GLU A 80 -14.63 14.16 -5.04
N GLN A 81 -14.02 14.50 -3.91
CA GLN A 81 -13.42 13.55 -2.97
C GLN A 81 -14.36 13.07 -1.87
N THR A 82 -15.53 13.69 -1.77
CA THR A 82 -16.48 13.42 -0.69
C THR A 82 -17.48 12.31 -1.03
N LEU A 83 -18.01 11.71 0.03
CA LEU A 83 -19.04 10.70 -0.10
C LEU A 83 -20.40 11.33 -0.45
N PRO A 84 -21.31 10.58 -1.09
CA PRO A 84 -22.61 11.07 -1.55
C PRO A 84 -23.58 11.48 -0.41
N ASN A 85 -23.31 12.60 0.27
CA ASN A 85 -24.26 13.34 1.10
C ASN A 85 -23.89 14.83 1.10
N ASN A 86 -24.06 15.47 -0.06
CA ASN A 86 -23.47 16.80 -0.35
C ASN A 86 -24.23 17.97 0.32
N GLN A 87 -25.33 17.73 1.04
CA GLN A 87 -26.09 18.80 1.70
C GLN A 87 -25.23 19.61 2.69
N GLN A 88 -24.31 18.94 3.39
CA GLN A 88 -23.43 19.63 4.33
C GLN A 88 -22.39 20.49 3.60
N LEU A 89 -21.73 19.97 2.56
CA LEU A 89 -20.69 20.70 1.83
C LEU A 89 -21.19 21.97 1.17
N GLN A 90 -22.35 21.91 0.52
CA GLN A 90 -22.98 23.11 -0.05
C GLN A 90 -23.21 24.18 1.01
N SER A 91 -23.57 23.80 2.24
CA SER A 91 -23.77 24.77 3.34
C SER A 91 -22.47 25.38 3.84
N HIS A 92 -21.35 24.64 3.81
CA HIS A 92 -20.04 25.12 4.24
C HIS A 92 -19.31 25.96 3.16
N PHE A 93 -19.67 25.81 1.88
CA PHE A 93 -18.98 26.45 0.75
C PHE A 93 -19.70 27.67 0.15
N ARG A 94 -20.76 28.19 0.79
CA ARG A 94 -21.74 29.11 0.16
C ARG A 94 -21.19 30.44 -0.36
N ASP A 95 -20.19 31.02 0.31
CA ASP A 95 -19.91 32.45 0.14
C ASP A 95 -18.53 32.76 -0.47
N SER A 96 -17.44 32.18 0.02
CA SER A 96 -16.07 32.43 -0.48
C SER A 96 -15.29 31.13 -0.69
N SER A 97 -14.27 31.14 -1.57
CA SER A 97 -13.30 30.05 -1.70
C SER A 97 -12.55 29.80 -0.39
N ASN A 98 -12.31 30.86 0.40
CA ASN A 98 -11.62 30.78 1.69
C ASN A 98 -12.40 29.98 2.74
N ASN A 99 -13.74 29.92 2.63
CA ASN A 99 -14.57 29.11 3.54
C ASN A 99 -14.30 27.61 3.39
N THR A 100 -13.63 27.16 2.32
CA THR A 100 -13.18 25.77 2.20
C THR A 100 -12.33 25.32 3.38
N LEU A 101 -11.53 26.21 3.95
CA LEU A 101 -10.69 25.89 5.11
C LEU A 101 -11.51 25.61 6.37
N THR A 102 -12.65 26.29 6.55
CA THR A 102 -13.57 25.98 7.67
C THR A 102 -14.32 24.66 7.44
N ALA A 103 -14.51 24.27 6.18
CA ALA A 103 -15.14 23.00 5.85
C ALA A 103 -14.23 21.79 6.10
N LEU A 104 -12.91 21.98 6.22
CA LEU A 104 -11.95 20.90 6.44
C LEU A 104 -12.23 20.10 7.71
N ASP A 105 -12.81 20.74 8.74
CA ASP A 105 -13.22 20.04 9.98
C ASP A 105 -14.29 18.96 9.73
N PHE A 106 -15.01 19.04 8.62
CA PHE A 106 -16.02 18.08 8.18
C PHE A 106 -15.52 17.13 7.08
N LEU A 107 -14.33 17.40 6.51
CA LEU A 107 -13.72 16.62 5.44
C LEU A 107 -12.67 15.67 6.01
N THR A 108 -13.06 14.43 6.27
CA THR A 108 -12.16 13.43 6.91
C THR A 108 -10.99 12.96 6.06
N ARG A 109 -10.97 13.29 4.76
CA ARG A 109 -9.96 12.84 3.79
C ARG A 109 -9.32 13.97 2.99
N SER A 110 -9.57 15.24 3.34
CA SER A 110 -8.98 16.37 2.63
C SER A 110 -8.34 17.31 3.63
N ASP A 111 -7.17 17.85 3.29
CA ASP A 111 -6.51 18.86 4.13
C ASP A 111 -5.75 19.89 3.28
N VAL A 112 -5.50 21.06 3.87
CA VAL A 112 -4.72 22.15 3.27
C VAL A 112 -3.68 22.64 4.27
N ALA A 113 -2.40 22.43 4.01
CA ALA A 113 -1.34 22.68 4.99
C ALA A 113 -0.24 23.61 4.42
N PRO A 114 0.41 24.44 5.26
CA PRO A 114 1.58 25.19 4.83
C PRO A 114 2.75 24.25 4.51
N LEU A 115 3.69 24.72 3.71
CA LEU A 115 4.92 23.97 3.37
C LEU A 115 5.73 23.58 4.63
N THR A 116 5.66 24.40 5.68
CA THR A 116 6.31 24.18 6.98
C THR A 116 5.70 23.03 7.79
N ASP A 117 4.53 22.53 7.40
CA ASP A 117 3.86 21.41 8.06
C ASP A 117 4.12 20.08 7.34
N MET A 118 4.74 20.10 6.14
CA MET A 118 5.08 18.88 5.40
C MET A 118 6.10 18.04 6.19
N PRO A 119 5.81 16.78 6.60
CA PRO A 119 6.72 15.99 7.41
C PRO A 119 8.13 15.87 6.83
N THR A 120 9.14 15.79 7.70
CA THR A 120 10.54 15.54 7.31
C THR A 120 10.85 14.07 7.06
N THR A 121 9.88 13.18 7.32
CA THR A 121 9.95 11.76 7.01
C THR A 121 8.80 11.37 6.10
N TRP A 122 9.06 10.52 5.11
CA TRP A 122 8.07 10.16 4.10
C TRP A 122 6.87 9.40 4.70
N GLN A 123 7.04 8.71 5.83
CA GLN A 123 5.95 8.03 6.51
C GLN A 123 4.89 8.98 7.04
N GLY A 124 5.26 10.23 7.38
CA GLY A 124 4.28 11.25 7.72
C GLY A 124 3.32 11.56 6.57
N LEU A 125 3.72 11.23 5.33
CA LEU A 125 2.90 11.36 4.13
C LEU A 125 2.21 10.04 3.73
N SER A 126 2.47 8.91 4.40
CA SER A 126 1.98 7.60 3.94
C SER A 126 0.46 7.42 4.07
N SER A 127 -0.21 8.28 4.84
CA SER A 127 -1.67 8.35 4.89
C SER A 127 -2.28 9.10 3.70
N ALA A 128 -1.49 9.90 2.96
CA ALA A 128 -1.93 10.59 1.77
C ALA A 128 -1.94 9.63 0.56
N ASP A 129 -3.03 9.68 -0.20
CA ASP A 129 -3.16 9.01 -1.49
C ASP A 129 -2.83 9.96 -2.65
N PHE A 130 -3.02 11.25 -2.44
CA PHE A 130 -2.86 12.29 -3.45
C PHE A 130 -2.34 13.60 -2.83
N ILE A 131 -1.24 14.12 -3.36
CA ILE A 131 -0.68 15.41 -2.92
C ILE A 131 -0.75 16.38 -4.10
N LEU A 132 -1.12 17.63 -3.81
CA LEU A 132 -1.09 18.72 -4.80
C LEU A 132 -0.16 19.84 -4.32
N LEU A 133 0.63 20.37 -5.24
CA LEU A 133 1.53 21.51 -5.05
C LEU A 133 1.47 22.46 -6.26
N ASP A 134 1.60 23.76 -6.03
CA ASP A 134 1.95 24.69 -7.10
C ASP A 134 3.40 24.47 -7.53
N ARG A 135 3.75 24.77 -8.80
CA ARG A 135 5.15 24.69 -9.27
C ARG A 135 6.11 25.46 -8.37
N GLU A 136 5.77 26.69 -7.98
CA GLU A 136 6.66 27.51 -7.16
C GLU A 136 6.66 27.05 -5.69
N ASP A 137 5.62 26.38 -5.20
CA ASP A 137 5.65 25.69 -3.91
C ASP A 137 6.61 24.49 -3.94
N PHE A 138 6.61 23.72 -5.04
CA PHE A 138 7.53 22.60 -5.24
C PHE A 138 8.99 23.07 -5.29
N THR A 139 9.26 24.15 -6.03
CA THR A 139 10.59 24.81 -6.04
C THR A 139 10.96 25.34 -4.66
N THR A 140 10.02 25.96 -3.94
CA THR A 140 10.26 26.47 -2.58
C THR A 140 10.60 25.34 -1.60
N LEU A 141 9.94 24.18 -1.72
CA LEU A 141 10.26 23.00 -0.92
C LEU A 141 11.69 22.53 -1.20
N HIS A 142 12.08 22.42 -2.47
CA HIS A 142 13.45 22.05 -2.86
C HIS A 142 14.49 23.02 -2.27
N ASP A 143 14.28 24.32 -2.45
CA ASP A 143 15.30 25.34 -2.13
C ASP A 143 15.37 25.69 -0.63
N LYS A 144 14.23 25.72 0.07
CA LYS A 144 14.16 26.19 1.47
C LYS A 144 13.95 25.06 2.47
N TYR A 145 13.44 23.90 2.05
CA TYR A 145 13.07 22.80 2.93
C TYR A 145 13.57 21.44 2.40
N PRO A 146 14.89 21.26 2.19
CA PRO A 146 15.45 20.08 1.52
C PRO A 146 15.06 18.75 2.16
N ASP A 147 14.98 18.67 3.50
CA ASP A 147 14.55 17.44 4.19
C ASP A 147 13.09 17.08 3.89
N ARG A 148 12.22 18.08 3.73
CA ARG A 148 10.79 17.88 3.39
C ARG A 148 10.63 17.52 1.92
N PHE A 149 11.46 18.13 1.06
CA PHE A 149 11.55 17.74 -0.35
C PHE A 149 12.00 16.29 -0.50
N ALA A 150 13.03 15.87 0.24
CA ALA A 150 13.48 14.47 0.27
C ALA A 150 12.39 13.53 0.78
N ALA A 151 11.63 13.92 1.82
CA ALA A 151 10.48 13.16 2.30
C ALA A 151 9.38 13.02 1.23
N LEU A 152 9.08 14.09 0.49
CA LEU A 152 8.14 14.07 -0.63
C LEU A 152 8.63 13.14 -1.76
N HIS A 153 9.89 13.23 -2.17
CA HIS A 153 10.44 12.37 -3.22
C HIS A 153 10.43 10.90 -2.80
N ASN A 154 10.83 10.59 -1.58
CA ASN A 154 10.75 9.24 -1.02
C ASN A 154 9.30 8.71 -0.96
N TRP A 155 8.32 9.58 -0.68
CA TRP A 155 6.90 9.23 -0.75
C TRP A 155 6.45 8.93 -2.19
N ILE A 156 6.91 9.70 -3.18
CA ILE A 156 6.64 9.43 -4.61
C ILE A 156 7.25 8.07 -4.99
N LEU A 157 8.55 7.85 -4.75
CA LEU A 157 9.23 6.59 -5.03
C LEU A 157 8.51 5.38 -4.41
N SER A 158 7.91 5.59 -3.24
CA SER A 158 7.15 4.58 -2.50
C SER A 158 5.73 4.35 -2.99
N GLY A 159 5.24 5.02 -4.04
CA GLY A 159 3.89 4.82 -4.59
C GLY A 159 2.93 6.00 -4.43
N GLY A 160 3.43 7.17 -4.05
CA GLY A 160 2.67 8.42 -3.98
C GLY A 160 2.16 8.90 -5.34
N ASN A 161 1.04 9.62 -5.35
CA ASN A 161 0.50 10.28 -6.55
C ASN A 161 0.60 11.80 -6.36
N LEU A 162 1.46 12.47 -7.12
CA LEU A 162 1.69 13.90 -7.02
C LEU A 162 1.08 14.63 -8.22
N LEU A 163 0.35 15.71 -7.98
CA LEU A 163 -0.02 16.70 -8.98
C LEU A 163 0.73 18.00 -8.72
N ILE A 164 1.37 18.54 -9.76
CA ILE A 164 1.95 19.88 -9.76
C ILE A 164 1.18 20.72 -10.78
N TRP A 165 0.58 21.82 -10.35
CA TRP A 165 -0.13 22.74 -11.25
C TRP A 165 0.69 24.00 -11.53
N ASN A 166 0.24 24.81 -12.49
CA ASN A 166 1.04 25.93 -13.04
C ASN A 166 2.44 25.47 -13.47
N ALA A 167 2.53 24.27 -14.04
CA ALA A 167 3.81 23.70 -14.42
C ALA A 167 4.45 24.43 -15.61
N GLU A 168 3.67 25.17 -16.40
CA GLU A 168 4.09 25.81 -17.65
C GLU A 168 4.66 24.81 -18.68
N GLN A 169 5.03 25.28 -19.88
CA GLN A 169 5.43 24.41 -20.99
C GLN A 169 6.78 23.71 -20.76
N ASP A 170 7.67 24.34 -19.99
CA ASP A 170 8.98 23.85 -19.58
C ASP A 170 8.92 22.98 -18.31
N GLY A 171 7.74 22.83 -17.69
CA GLY A 171 7.51 22.07 -16.46
C GLY A 171 8.25 20.74 -16.40
N PRO A 172 8.11 19.85 -17.40
CA PRO A 172 8.85 18.58 -17.45
C PRO A 172 10.37 18.73 -17.21
N GLN A 173 11.02 19.68 -17.90
CA GLN A 173 12.46 19.90 -17.77
C GLN A 173 12.82 20.53 -16.43
N ALA A 174 12.02 21.49 -15.96
CA ALA A 174 12.25 22.15 -14.67
C ALA A 174 12.13 21.17 -13.49
N ILE A 175 11.12 20.30 -13.51
CA ILE A 175 10.92 19.28 -12.47
C ILE A 175 12.04 18.23 -12.49
N ASP A 176 12.51 17.83 -13.68
CA ASP A 176 13.64 16.90 -13.81
C ASP A 176 14.92 17.46 -13.19
N GLN A 177 15.19 18.74 -13.41
CA GLN A 177 16.35 19.43 -12.81
C GLN A 177 16.26 19.45 -11.27
N LEU A 178 15.07 19.72 -10.71
CA LEU A 178 14.85 19.73 -9.25
C LEU A 178 14.97 18.33 -8.62
N LEU A 179 14.65 17.27 -9.36
CA LEU A 179 14.86 15.88 -8.95
C LEU A 179 16.30 15.40 -9.18
N GLY A 180 17.21 16.29 -9.61
CA GLY A 180 18.61 15.97 -9.87
C GLY A 180 18.82 15.08 -11.10
N HIS A 181 17.84 15.01 -12.00
CA HIS A 181 17.96 14.29 -13.26
C HIS A 181 18.69 15.15 -14.30
N LYS A 182 19.50 14.52 -15.15
CA LYS A 182 20.21 15.22 -16.24
C LYS A 182 19.46 14.99 -17.55
N ASP A 183 19.47 15.99 -18.43
CA ASP A 183 18.84 15.94 -19.78
C ASP A 183 19.35 14.77 -20.66
N THR A 184 20.45 14.13 -20.28
CA THR A 184 21.06 12.99 -20.98
C THR A 184 20.64 11.61 -20.46
N ASP A 185 19.79 11.55 -19.42
CA ASP A 185 19.44 10.27 -18.79
C ASP A 185 18.40 9.51 -19.64
N ASP A 186 18.65 8.24 -19.93
CA ASP A 186 17.74 7.35 -20.70
C ASP A 186 16.51 6.90 -19.89
N ARG A 187 15.92 7.81 -19.11
CA ARG A 187 14.77 7.55 -18.25
C ARG A 187 13.45 7.53 -19.03
N PRO A 188 12.39 6.94 -18.47
CA PRO A 188 11.04 7.07 -19.00
C PRO A 188 10.68 8.53 -19.23
N GLN A 189 10.37 8.86 -20.48
CA GLN A 189 10.07 10.23 -20.90
C GLN A 189 8.69 10.66 -20.41
N TRP A 190 8.52 11.96 -20.15
CA TRP A 190 7.24 12.56 -19.86
C TRP A 190 6.25 12.34 -21.01
N GLN A 191 5.09 11.77 -20.70
CA GLN A 191 4.00 11.56 -21.65
C GLN A 191 3.09 12.80 -21.64
N ARG A 192 3.21 13.64 -22.67
CA ARG A 192 2.37 14.81 -22.87
C ARG A 192 1.04 14.42 -23.51
N MET A 193 -0.06 14.99 -23.02
CA MET A 193 -1.41 14.74 -23.53
C MET A 193 -2.37 15.89 -23.23
N SER A 194 -3.44 16.02 -24.01
CA SER A 194 -4.57 16.86 -23.61
C SER A 194 -5.47 16.10 -22.64
N SER A 195 -6.08 16.80 -21.69
CA SER A 195 -7.14 16.23 -20.84
C SER A 195 -8.31 15.64 -21.65
N GLU A 196 -8.53 16.09 -22.89
CA GLU A 196 -9.56 15.56 -23.79
C GLU A 196 -9.26 14.14 -24.29
N ASP A 197 -7.98 13.78 -24.37
CA ASP A 197 -7.53 12.46 -24.80
C ASP A 197 -7.60 11.42 -23.66
N VAL A 198 -7.90 11.87 -22.43
CA VAL A 198 -7.96 11.00 -21.25
C VAL A 198 -9.27 10.21 -21.24
N GLU A 199 -9.15 8.88 -21.25
CA GLU A 199 -10.31 8.02 -21.27
C GLU A 199 -10.93 7.88 -19.87
N LEU A 200 -12.19 8.29 -19.71
CA LEU A 200 -12.92 8.21 -18.44
C LEU A 200 -13.15 6.78 -17.92
N ARG A 201 -12.86 5.73 -18.71
CA ARG A 201 -12.85 4.36 -18.18
C ARG A 201 -11.76 4.16 -17.13
N ASP A 202 -10.70 4.95 -17.20
CA ASP A 202 -9.55 4.87 -16.31
C ASP A 202 -9.82 5.50 -14.94
N LEU A 203 -10.95 6.20 -14.73
CA LEU A 203 -11.44 6.56 -13.39
C LEU A 203 -11.68 5.35 -12.48
N GLY A 204 -11.83 4.15 -13.05
CA GLY A 204 -11.94 2.91 -12.29
C GLY A 204 -13.09 2.94 -11.29
N ILE A 205 -12.76 2.79 -10.00
CA ILE A 205 -13.78 2.66 -8.94
C ILE A 205 -14.55 3.97 -8.69
N PHE A 206 -13.99 5.15 -8.97
CA PHE A 206 -14.69 6.43 -8.81
C PHE A 206 -15.93 6.51 -9.68
N ASN A 207 -15.79 6.13 -10.95
CA ASN A 207 -16.90 6.09 -11.89
C ASN A 207 -18.02 5.15 -11.37
N LYS A 208 -17.65 3.98 -10.82
CA LYS A 208 -18.62 3.03 -10.25
C LYS A 208 -19.30 3.55 -8.98
N MET A 209 -18.58 4.25 -8.11
CA MET A 209 -19.14 4.82 -6.88
C MET A 209 -20.15 5.94 -7.16
N ARG A 210 -19.95 6.67 -8.26
CA ARG A 210 -20.78 7.82 -8.66
C ARG A 210 -21.96 7.45 -9.57
N GLN A 211 -22.11 6.18 -9.95
CA GLN A 211 -23.24 5.73 -10.77
C GLN A 211 -24.56 5.75 -9.99
N PRO A 212 -25.63 6.32 -10.57
CA PRO A 212 -26.98 6.23 -10.01
C PRO A 212 -27.39 4.76 -9.80
N GLY A 213 -27.86 4.41 -8.61
CA GLY A 213 -28.33 3.05 -8.31
C GLY A 213 -27.25 2.09 -7.78
N ASN A 214 -26.05 2.57 -7.44
CA ASN A 214 -25.14 1.79 -6.60
C ASN A 214 -25.89 1.44 -5.29
N ARG A 215 -25.78 0.18 -4.86
CA ARG A 215 -26.38 -0.34 -3.62
C ARG A 215 -26.10 0.57 -2.42
N PHE A 216 -24.91 1.17 -2.36
CA PHE A 216 -24.58 2.12 -1.31
C PHE A 216 -25.44 3.40 -1.34
N THR A 217 -25.55 4.04 -2.51
CA THR A 217 -26.39 5.25 -2.69
C THR A 217 -27.87 4.94 -2.45
N ALA A 218 -28.34 3.78 -2.91
CA ALA A 218 -29.72 3.34 -2.69
C ALA A 218 -30.01 3.05 -1.21
N ALA A 219 -29.07 2.43 -0.49
CA ALA A 219 -29.23 2.10 0.93
C ALA A 219 -29.20 3.34 1.84
N ASN A 220 -28.49 4.39 1.44
CA ASN A 220 -28.29 5.59 2.26
C ASN A 220 -29.10 6.81 1.82
N ALA A 221 -30.01 6.65 0.85
CA ALA A 221 -30.83 7.73 0.27
C ALA A 221 -30.01 8.96 -0.23
N GLY A 222 -28.71 8.79 -0.44
CA GLY A 222 -27.80 9.82 -0.90
C GLY A 222 -27.71 9.80 -2.43
N THR A 223 -27.94 10.95 -3.07
CA THR A 223 -27.65 11.13 -4.49
C THR A 223 -26.39 11.97 -4.61
N TYR A 224 -25.34 11.47 -5.25
CA TYR A 224 -24.19 12.30 -5.61
C TYR A 224 -24.68 13.39 -6.57
N LYS A 225 -24.37 14.65 -6.26
CA LYS A 225 -24.76 15.80 -7.07
C LYS A 225 -23.51 16.51 -7.57
N PRO A 226 -23.30 16.64 -8.89
CA PRO A 226 -22.21 17.43 -9.41
C PRO A 226 -22.43 18.91 -9.01
N LEU A 227 -21.35 19.57 -8.59
CA LEU A 227 -21.37 20.97 -8.20
C LEU A 227 -20.46 21.77 -9.14
N GLY A 228 -20.76 23.05 -9.30
CA GLY A 228 -19.98 23.99 -10.08
C GLY A 228 -20.02 25.38 -9.45
N ILE A 229 -19.14 26.27 -9.89
CA ILE A 229 -19.12 27.66 -9.41
C ILE A 229 -19.87 28.55 -10.41
N ARG A 230 -20.90 29.27 -9.95
CA ARG A 230 -21.58 30.34 -10.72
C ARG A 230 -21.65 31.61 -9.89
N ASN A 231 -21.13 32.71 -10.44
CA ASN A 231 -21.05 34.01 -9.75
C ASN A 231 -20.39 33.90 -8.36
N GLY A 232 -19.29 33.15 -8.26
CA GLY A 232 -18.56 32.94 -7.00
C GLY A 232 -19.23 31.97 -6.01
N LYS A 233 -20.44 31.49 -6.30
CA LYS A 233 -21.20 30.58 -5.42
C LYS A 233 -21.20 29.16 -5.95
N LEU A 234 -21.13 28.20 -5.03
CA LEU A 234 -21.29 26.79 -5.35
C LEU A 234 -22.76 26.48 -5.63
N VAL A 235 -23.05 25.94 -6.81
CA VAL A 235 -24.39 25.57 -7.25
C VAL A 235 -24.41 24.12 -7.72
N GLU A 236 -25.56 23.47 -7.60
CA GLU A 236 -25.79 22.17 -8.26
C GLU A 236 -25.78 22.38 -9.77
N THR A 237 -25.10 21.49 -10.48
CA THR A 237 -25.09 21.50 -11.94
C THR A 237 -25.87 20.32 -12.48
N ASP A 238 -26.40 20.46 -13.69
CA ASP A 238 -27.05 19.36 -14.41
C ASP A 238 -26.01 18.52 -15.18
N ASP A 239 -24.73 18.62 -14.80
CA ASP A 239 -23.60 18.12 -15.60
C ASP A 239 -23.51 16.59 -15.64
N ARG A 240 -24.55 15.86 -15.20
CA ARG A 240 -24.60 14.41 -15.26
C ARG A 240 -25.89 13.88 -15.84
N GLN A 241 -25.75 13.11 -16.93
CA GLN A 241 -26.80 12.24 -17.44
C GLN A 241 -26.36 10.78 -17.34
N SER A 242 -27.15 9.95 -16.65
CA SER A 242 -26.86 8.51 -16.45
C SER A 242 -25.48 8.23 -15.80
N GLY A 243 -25.03 9.11 -14.90
CA GLY A 243 -23.76 8.98 -14.17
C GLY A 243 -22.52 9.51 -14.89
N LYS A 244 -22.62 9.83 -16.18
CA LYS A 244 -21.53 10.41 -16.98
C LYS A 244 -21.57 11.93 -16.94
N VAL A 245 -20.39 12.55 -16.91
CA VAL A 245 -20.27 14.00 -17.02
C VAL A 245 -20.66 14.46 -18.43
N THR A 246 -21.48 15.50 -18.52
CA THR A 246 -21.94 16.12 -19.78
C THR A 246 -21.12 17.34 -20.17
N ASP A 247 -20.48 18.00 -19.19
CA ASP A 247 -19.54 19.10 -19.43
C ASP A 247 -18.08 18.61 -19.24
N PRO A 248 -17.30 18.43 -20.31
CA PRO A 248 -15.91 17.99 -20.20
C PRO A 248 -15.01 18.98 -19.44
N GLY A 249 -15.45 20.23 -19.26
CA GLY A 249 -14.64 21.32 -18.72
C GLY A 249 -13.57 21.82 -19.69
N ASP A 250 -12.75 22.74 -19.19
CA ASP A 250 -11.66 23.33 -19.97
C ASP A 250 -10.61 22.29 -20.34
N SER A 251 -10.04 22.45 -21.54
CA SER A 251 -8.96 21.62 -22.05
C SER A 251 -7.65 21.96 -21.36
N LEU A 252 -7.15 21.05 -20.52
CA LEU A 252 -5.87 21.19 -19.82
C LEU A 252 -4.75 20.49 -20.57
N GLN A 253 -3.56 21.10 -20.57
CA GLN A 253 -2.34 20.45 -21.07
C GLN A 253 -1.65 19.70 -19.93
N LEU A 254 -1.48 18.39 -20.11
CA LEU A 254 -1.03 17.47 -19.08
C LEU A 254 0.30 16.83 -19.49
N ALA A 255 1.16 16.56 -18.51
CA ALA A 255 2.31 15.68 -18.67
C ALA A 255 2.39 14.69 -17.52
N THR A 256 2.56 13.40 -17.82
CA THR A 256 2.63 12.35 -16.79
C THR A 256 3.93 11.56 -16.88
N ARG A 257 4.41 11.10 -15.72
CA ARG A 257 5.55 10.19 -15.61
C ARG A 257 5.42 9.31 -14.37
N ASP A 258 5.80 8.04 -14.50
CA ASP A 258 5.98 7.17 -13.34
C ASP A 258 7.38 7.42 -12.71
N GLU A 259 7.43 7.55 -11.39
CA GLU A 259 8.64 7.84 -10.62
C GLU A 259 8.75 6.81 -9.48
N GLY A 260 9.65 5.84 -9.63
CA GLY A 260 9.64 4.64 -8.79
C GLY A 260 8.29 3.92 -8.90
N PHE A 261 7.65 3.63 -7.77
CA PHE A 261 6.28 3.10 -7.76
C PHE A 261 5.22 4.19 -7.89
N GLY A 262 5.57 5.47 -7.76
CA GLY A 262 4.65 6.61 -7.79
C GLY A 262 4.34 7.11 -9.19
N ARG A 263 3.49 8.14 -9.24
CA ARG A 263 3.15 8.84 -10.48
C ARG A 263 3.09 10.34 -10.24
N MET A 264 3.66 11.09 -11.16
CA MET A 264 3.59 12.54 -11.20
C MET A 264 2.71 12.99 -12.37
N LEU A 265 1.87 13.98 -12.13
CA LEU A 265 1.09 14.70 -13.14
C LEU A 265 1.46 16.17 -13.06
N LEU A 266 1.85 16.74 -14.19
CA LEU A 266 1.99 18.18 -14.37
C LEU A 266 0.76 18.69 -15.12
N VAL A 267 0.14 19.73 -14.57
CA VAL A 267 -0.89 20.52 -15.25
C VAL A 267 -0.25 21.86 -15.62
N GLN A 268 -0.21 22.18 -16.91
CA GLN A 268 0.45 23.38 -17.40
C GLN A 268 -0.20 24.65 -16.83
N GLU A 269 -1.52 24.65 -16.73
CA GLU A 269 -2.36 25.75 -16.25
C GLU A 269 -2.81 25.59 -14.79
N ASN A 270 -3.57 26.57 -14.29
CA ASN A 270 -4.29 26.50 -13.01
C ASN A 270 -5.61 25.71 -13.19
N PRO A 271 -5.78 24.51 -12.59
CA PRO A 271 -6.98 23.70 -12.74
C PRO A 271 -8.13 24.12 -11.83
N PHE A 272 -7.98 25.19 -11.02
CA PHE A 272 -8.96 25.59 -10.00
C PHE A 272 -9.86 26.75 -10.48
N PRO A 273 -11.16 26.76 -10.10
CA PRO A 273 -11.88 25.70 -9.40
C PRO A 273 -12.11 24.45 -10.28
N GLY A 274 -12.02 24.60 -11.61
CA GLY A 274 -12.27 23.55 -12.58
C GLY A 274 -13.75 23.14 -12.64
N SER A 275 -14.06 22.19 -13.53
CA SER A 275 -15.36 21.51 -13.57
C SER A 275 -15.23 20.09 -13.01
N VAL A 276 -16.38 19.45 -12.76
CA VAL A 276 -16.44 18.02 -12.45
C VAL A 276 -15.75 17.20 -13.55
N GLY A 277 -15.96 17.55 -14.82
CA GLY A 277 -15.32 16.87 -15.96
C GLY A 277 -13.81 16.99 -15.98
N SER A 278 -13.28 18.18 -15.72
CA SER A 278 -11.83 18.41 -15.65
C SER A 278 -11.19 17.57 -14.54
N TRP A 279 -11.77 17.56 -13.34
CA TRP A 279 -11.24 16.76 -12.21
C TRP A 279 -11.34 15.26 -12.45
N GLU A 280 -12.40 14.80 -13.12
CA GLU A 280 -12.53 13.40 -13.50
C GLU A 280 -11.45 12.94 -14.46
N ARG A 281 -11.08 13.78 -15.42
CA ARG A 281 -9.96 13.53 -16.34
C ARG A 281 -8.62 13.55 -15.61
N ILE A 282 -8.41 14.52 -14.71
CA ILE A 282 -7.23 14.56 -13.86
C ILE A 282 -7.10 13.25 -13.07
N PHE A 283 -8.16 12.78 -12.41
CA PHE A 283 -8.12 11.51 -11.67
C PHE A 283 -7.95 10.29 -12.57
N ALA A 284 -8.51 10.30 -13.79
CA ALA A 284 -8.33 9.23 -14.75
C ALA A 284 -6.86 9.08 -15.19
N THR A 285 -6.06 10.16 -15.25
CA THR A 285 -4.62 10.06 -15.57
C THR A 285 -3.82 9.22 -14.55
N PHE A 286 -4.31 9.16 -13.31
CA PHE A 286 -3.74 8.31 -12.29
C PHE A 286 -4.25 6.87 -12.34
N GLU A 287 -5.10 6.48 -13.30
CA GLU A 287 -5.78 5.19 -13.33
C GLU A 287 -6.42 4.89 -11.96
N GLY A 288 -7.68 5.29 -11.70
CA GLY A 288 -8.32 5.40 -10.39
C GLY A 288 -8.10 4.28 -9.35
N GLN A 289 -7.66 3.09 -9.76
CA GLN A 289 -7.00 2.09 -8.92
C GLN A 289 -5.75 2.56 -8.14
N ARG A 290 -4.98 3.57 -8.60
CA ARG A 290 -3.85 4.16 -7.85
C ARG A 290 -4.32 5.16 -6.78
N LEU A 291 -5.49 5.75 -6.96
CA LEU A 291 -6.09 6.72 -6.03
C LEU A 291 -6.83 6.03 -4.88
N ALA A 292 -7.41 4.85 -5.12
CA ALA A 292 -8.02 4.04 -4.08
C ALA A 292 -6.95 3.31 -3.26
N TRP A 293 -6.79 3.67 -1.97
CA TRP A 293 -5.78 3.12 -1.07
C TRP A 293 -5.75 1.58 -1.09
N PHE A 294 -6.92 0.94 -1.03
CA PHE A 294 -7.00 -0.52 -0.93
C PHE A 294 -6.61 -1.24 -2.24
N GLN A 295 -6.82 -0.60 -3.40
CA GLN A 295 -6.39 -1.16 -4.69
C GLN A 295 -4.90 -0.92 -4.90
N ARG A 296 -4.41 0.27 -4.53
CA ARG A 296 -2.99 0.62 -4.54
C ARG A 296 -2.16 -0.37 -3.73
N HIS A 297 -2.60 -0.70 -2.51
CA HIS A 297 -1.89 -1.61 -1.61
C HIS A 297 -2.32 -3.09 -1.75
N GLY A 298 -3.42 -3.36 -2.46
CA GLY A 298 -3.96 -4.71 -2.63
C GLY A 298 -4.46 -5.36 -1.33
N MET A 299 -4.85 -4.54 -0.37
CA MET A 299 -5.37 -4.95 0.93
C MET A 299 -6.30 -3.87 1.48
N SER A 300 -7.18 -4.25 2.39
CA SER A 300 -8.04 -3.34 3.14
C SER A 300 -7.67 -3.37 4.62
N ARG A 301 -7.80 -2.23 5.29
CA ARG A 301 -7.72 -2.08 6.75
C ARG A 301 -9.12 -2.01 7.38
N LEU A 302 -10.17 -2.06 6.58
CA LEU A 302 -11.57 -1.98 7.00
C LEU A 302 -12.38 -3.26 6.66
N ARG A 303 -12.03 -3.94 5.57
CA ARG A 303 -12.79 -5.08 5.02
C ARG A 303 -11.97 -6.37 5.09
N GLU A 304 -12.66 -7.51 4.94
CA GLU A 304 -12.01 -8.81 4.84
C GLU A 304 -11.00 -8.83 3.68
N ASN A 305 -9.81 -9.38 3.94
CA ASN A 305 -8.78 -9.63 2.94
C ASN A 305 -8.82 -11.11 2.51
N PRO A 306 -9.58 -11.48 1.45
CA PRO A 306 -9.71 -12.87 1.03
C PRO A 306 -8.38 -13.48 0.57
N GLY A 307 -7.46 -12.66 0.07
CA GLY A 307 -6.13 -13.05 -0.38
C GLY A 307 -5.15 -13.39 0.73
N PHE A 308 -5.53 -13.29 2.02
CA PHE A 308 -4.68 -13.69 3.15
C PHE A 308 -4.16 -15.12 3.00
N TRP A 309 -5.05 -16.04 2.61
CA TRP A 309 -4.75 -17.47 2.50
C TRP A 309 -3.87 -17.85 1.31
N GLU A 310 -3.75 -16.98 0.31
CA GLU A 310 -2.96 -17.21 -0.92
C GLU A 310 -1.46 -16.99 -0.71
N PHE A 311 -1.06 -16.53 0.48
CA PHE A 311 0.34 -16.23 0.79
C PHE A 311 0.78 -16.77 2.15
N LEU A 312 0.23 -17.93 2.51
CA LEU A 312 0.74 -18.72 3.63
C LEU A 312 2.08 -19.38 3.27
N ILE A 313 2.85 -19.73 4.30
CA ILE A 313 4.11 -20.48 4.16
C ILE A 313 3.76 -21.95 3.90
N PRO A 314 4.18 -22.54 2.76
CA PRO A 314 3.90 -23.95 2.46
C PRO A 314 4.49 -24.89 3.52
N GLY A 315 3.73 -25.91 3.90
CA GLY A 315 4.16 -26.92 4.87
C GLY A 315 4.08 -26.49 6.34
N VAL A 316 3.71 -25.25 6.63
CA VAL A 316 3.67 -24.70 8.00
C VAL A 316 2.23 -24.47 8.46
N GLY A 317 1.95 -24.81 9.72
CA GLY A 317 0.61 -24.64 10.30
C GLY A 317 -0.44 -25.62 9.79
N VAL A 318 -0.04 -26.62 8.99
CA VAL A 318 -0.90 -27.73 8.60
C VAL A 318 -0.84 -28.78 9.71
N ALA A 319 -1.98 -29.09 10.33
CA ALA A 319 -2.04 -30.16 11.30
C ALA A 319 -1.73 -31.50 10.59
N PRO A 320 -0.72 -32.28 11.02
CA PRO A 320 -0.42 -33.59 10.44
C PRO A 320 -1.46 -34.63 10.87
N VAL A 321 -2.68 -34.50 10.36
CA VAL A 321 -3.85 -35.29 10.76
C VAL A 321 -3.56 -36.79 10.69
N THR A 322 -2.90 -37.25 9.62
CA THR A 322 -2.55 -38.66 9.44
C THR A 322 -1.59 -39.17 10.52
N THR A 323 -0.60 -38.37 10.91
CA THR A 323 0.33 -38.77 11.97
C THR A 323 -0.37 -38.79 13.33
N PHE A 324 -1.22 -37.79 13.60
CA PHE A 324 -2.03 -37.77 14.82
C PHE A 324 -2.99 -38.97 14.90
N GLU A 325 -3.68 -39.28 13.80
CA GLU A 325 -4.58 -40.42 13.70
C GLU A 325 -3.84 -41.73 13.95
N LEU A 326 -2.67 -41.92 13.34
CA LEU A 326 -1.82 -43.10 13.56
C LEU A 326 -1.38 -43.20 15.02
N LEU A 327 -0.88 -42.12 15.62
CA LEU A 327 -0.42 -42.11 17.01
C LEU A 327 -1.55 -42.37 18.02
N ILE A 328 -2.72 -41.76 17.81
CA ILE A 328 -3.90 -42.01 18.65
C ILE A 328 -4.39 -43.45 18.47
N THR A 329 -4.43 -43.97 17.25
CA THR A 329 -4.81 -45.36 16.97
C THR A 329 -3.86 -46.33 17.65
N LEU A 330 -2.55 -46.10 17.52
CA LEU A 330 -1.52 -46.89 18.19
C LEU A 330 -1.69 -46.84 19.71
N PHE A 331 -1.96 -45.65 20.28
CA PHE A 331 -2.23 -45.48 21.70
C PHE A 331 -3.44 -46.29 22.18
N VAL A 332 -4.57 -46.21 21.47
CA VAL A 332 -5.78 -46.96 21.81
C VAL A 332 -5.53 -48.46 21.80
N ILE A 333 -4.76 -48.95 20.83
CA ILE A 333 -4.37 -50.37 20.74
C ILE A 333 -3.44 -50.77 21.90
N VAL A 334 -2.44 -49.94 22.20
CA VAL A 334 -1.45 -50.21 23.25
C VAL A 334 -2.11 -50.22 24.63
N ILE A 335 -2.93 -49.22 24.95
CA ILE A 335 -3.57 -49.08 26.28
C ILE A 335 -4.77 -50.00 26.45
N GLY A 336 -5.52 -50.26 25.39
CA GLY A 336 -6.69 -51.14 25.43
C GLY A 336 -6.29 -52.61 25.37
N PRO A 337 -6.36 -53.24 24.19
CA PRO A 337 -6.16 -54.68 24.06
C PRO A 337 -4.79 -55.13 24.53
N VAL A 338 -3.70 -54.48 24.10
CA VAL A 338 -2.34 -54.97 24.38
C VAL A 338 -2.05 -54.97 25.88
N ASN A 339 -2.22 -53.83 26.56
CA ASN A 339 -1.98 -53.70 28.01
C ASN A 339 -2.91 -54.63 28.83
N TYR A 340 -4.19 -54.76 28.44
CA TYR A 340 -5.11 -55.68 29.12
C TYR A 340 -4.67 -57.15 28.99
N PHE A 341 -4.36 -57.62 27.77
CA PHE A 341 -3.96 -59.02 27.55
C PHE A 341 -2.61 -59.34 28.21
N LEU A 342 -1.65 -58.41 28.19
CA LEU A 342 -0.36 -58.56 28.88
C LEU A 342 -0.52 -58.65 30.40
N LEU A 343 -1.30 -57.75 31.01
CA LEU A 343 -1.50 -57.79 32.46
C LEU A 343 -2.36 -58.97 32.91
N ARG A 344 -3.29 -59.42 32.07
CA ARG A 344 -4.08 -60.64 32.29
C ARG A 344 -3.21 -61.88 32.24
N SER A 345 -2.31 -62.02 31.25
CA SER A 345 -1.40 -63.17 31.16
C SER A 345 -0.39 -63.19 32.31
N LEU A 346 -0.02 -62.03 32.83
CA LEU A 346 0.85 -61.88 34.01
C LEU A 346 0.09 -62.00 35.36
N GLY A 347 -1.23 -62.21 35.36
CA GLY A 347 -2.05 -62.34 36.57
C GLY A 347 -2.13 -61.07 37.43
N ARG A 348 -1.82 -59.89 36.86
CA ARG A 348 -1.60 -58.62 37.57
C ARG A 348 -2.52 -57.50 37.06
N LEU A 349 -3.80 -57.82 36.81
CA LEU A 349 -4.81 -56.87 36.31
C LEU A 349 -4.94 -55.59 37.17
N ASN A 350 -4.67 -55.69 38.47
CA ASN A 350 -4.71 -54.57 39.41
C ASN A 350 -3.77 -53.41 39.01
N PHE A 351 -2.69 -53.69 38.25
CA PHE A 351 -1.74 -52.69 37.77
C PHE A 351 -2.30 -51.79 36.65
N LEU A 352 -3.47 -52.10 36.08
CA LEU A 352 -4.16 -51.21 35.13
C LEU A 352 -4.36 -49.81 35.70
N ILE A 353 -4.55 -49.68 37.03
CA ILE A 353 -4.71 -48.39 37.70
C ILE A 353 -3.47 -47.48 37.56
N VAL A 354 -2.30 -48.06 37.31
CA VAL A 354 -1.02 -47.34 37.13
C VAL A 354 -0.64 -47.27 35.65
N THR A 355 -0.77 -48.37 34.90
CA THR A 355 -0.29 -48.42 33.51
C THR A 355 -1.11 -47.54 32.57
N VAL A 356 -2.41 -47.38 32.81
CA VAL A 356 -3.26 -46.51 32.00
C VAL A 356 -2.87 -45.02 32.18
N PRO A 357 -2.79 -44.44 33.40
CA PRO A 357 -2.31 -43.07 33.56
C PRO A 357 -0.88 -42.83 33.06
N VAL A 358 0.06 -43.75 33.33
CA VAL A 358 1.45 -43.61 32.88
C VAL A 358 1.54 -43.68 31.36
N GLY A 359 0.81 -44.60 30.74
CA GLY A 359 0.76 -44.72 29.28
C GLY A 359 0.11 -43.50 28.62
N ALA A 360 -0.94 -42.95 29.23
CA ALA A 360 -1.54 -41.69 28.78
C ALA A 360 -0.55 -40.54 28.84
N LEU A 361 0.17 -40.37 29.95
CA LEU A 361 1.23 -39.36 30.09
C LEU A 361 2.32 -39.53 29.02
N LEU A 362 2.79 -40.75 28.81
CA LEU A 362 3.81 -41.04 27.80
C LEU A 362 3.35 -40.63 26.40
N VAL A 363 2.11 -40.93 26.02
CA VAL A 363 1.58 -40.54 24.72
C VAL A 363 1.37 -39.03 24.61
N THR A 364 0.91 -38.37 25.67
CA THR A 364 0.86 -36.90 25.70
C THR A 364 2.25 -36.30 25.48
N PHE A 365 3.29 -36.84 26.13
CA PHE A 365 4.68 -36.40 25.92
C PHE A 365 5.16 -36.67 24.50
N LEU A 366 4.84 -37.83 23.90
CA LEU A 366 5.20 -38.15 22.52
C LEU A 366 4.52 -37.22 21.52
N LEU A 367 3.22 -36.95 21.69
CA LEU A 367 2.47 -36.03 20.85
C LEU A 367 3.01 -34.59 20.96
N MET A 368 3.30 -34.16 22.19
CA MET A 368 3.92 -32.85 22.44
C MET A 368 5.30 -32.76 21.79
N GLY A 369 6.16 -33.77 22.02
CA GLY A 369 7.49 -33.85 21.43
C GLY A 369 7.45 -33.87 19.91
N TYR A 370 6.54 -34.63 19.32
CA TYR A 370 6.31 -34.64 17.88
C TYR A 370 5.91 -33.26 17.37
N ALA A 371 4.96 -32.56 18.02
CA ALA A 371 4.56 -31.22 17.63
C ALA A 371 5.72 -30.20 17.71
N PHE A 372 6.60 -30.32 18.70
CA PHE A 372 7.81 -29.48 18.79
C PHE A 372 8.80 -29.76 17.65
N VAL A 373 8.96 -31.03 17.27
CA VAL A 373 9.87 -31.43 16.19
C VAL A 373 9.29 -31.11 14.81
N SER A 374 7.98 -31.28 14.61
CA SER A 374 7.31 -31.03 13.32
C SER A 374 7.19 -29.54 13.01
N ASP A 375 6.78 -28.73 14.00
CA ASP A 375 6.56 -27.30 13.80
C ASP A 375 7.89 -26.53 13.82
N GLY A 376 8.92 -27.12 14.43
CA GLY A 376 10.21 -26.49 14.68
C GLY A 376 10.14 -25.37 15.73
N LEU A 377 11.31 -24.87 16.12
CA LEU A 377 11.44 -23.68 16.99
C LEU A 377 11.87 -22.44 16.22
N HIS A 378 12.29 -22.61 14.96
CA HIS A 378 12.78 -21.54 14.12
C HIS A 378 11.61 -20.71 13.55
N THR A 379 11.96 -19.52 13.05
CA THR A 379 11.03 -18.70 12.29
C THR A 379 11.17 -19.04 10.82
N GLN A 380 10.05 -19.33 10.18
CA GLN A 380 9.96 -19.47 8.72
C GLN A 380 9.33 -18.21 8.14
N SER A 381 9.78 -17.83 6.96
CA SER A 381 9.25 -16.67 6.25
C SER A 381 9.03 -16.97 4.77
N ARG A 382 7.98 -16.40 4.20
CA ARG A 382 7.74 -16.34 2.76
C ARG A 382 7.64 -14.87 2.36
N ILE A 383 8.52 -14.43 1.47
CA ILE A 383 8.62 -13.03 1.05
C ILE A 383 8.45 -12.95 -0.45
N ARG A 384 7.67 -11.98 -0.91
CA ARG A 384 7.50 -11.65 -2.32
C ARG A 384 7.68 -10.14 -2.45
N SER A 385 8.71 -9.74 -3.18
CA SER A 385 9.11 -8.34 -3.29
C SER A 385 9.36 -7.93 -4.74
N VAL A 386 9.09 -6.67 -5.03
CA VAL A 386 9.52 -6.00 -6.25
C VAL A 386 10.30 -4.77 -5.83
N THR A 387 11.45 -4.56 -6.48
CA THR A 387 12.31 -3.41 -6.24
C THR A 387 12.50 -2.68 -7.55
N LEU A 388 12.31 -1.36 -7.52
CA LEU A 388 12.66 -0.45 -8.59
C LEU A 388 13.91 0.31 -8.15
N LEU A 389 14.97 0.22 -8.95
CA LEU A 389 16.27 0.83 -8.69
C LEU A 389 16.67 1.66 -9.90
N ASP A 390 16.88 2.96 -9.69
CA ASP A 390 17.60 3.80 -10.62
C ASP A 390 19.08 3.79 -10.22
N GLN A 391 19.89 3.00 -10.92
CA GLN A 391 21.31 2.88 -10.60
C GLN A 391 22.15 4.13 -10.96
N HIS A 392 21.60 5.12 -11.66
CA HIS A 392 22.30 6.38 -11.96
C HIS A 392 22.33 7.31 -10.75
N THR A 393 21.19 7.42 -10.07
CA THR A 393 21.06 8.20 -8.83
C THR A 393 21.30 7.36 -7.59
N GLY A 394 21.23 6.03 -7.69
CA GLY A 394 21.25 5.11 -6.56
C GLY A 394 19.92 5.04 -5.80
N GLN A 395 18.90 5.78 -6.24
CA GLN A 395 17.61 5.86 -5.56
C GLN A 395 16.67 4.74 -6.01
N GLY A 396 15.78 4.33 -5.12
CA GLY A 396 14.78 3.34 -5.43
C GLY A 396 13.76 3.14 -4.33
N ALA A 397 12.89 2.17 -4.56
CA ALA A 397 11.98 1.70 -3.54
C ALA A 397 11.72 0.21 -3.69
N THR A 398 11.39 -0.42 -2.58
CA THR A 398 11.01 -1.84 -2.53
C THR A 398 9.66 -1.99 -1.86
N TRP A 399 8.79 -2.77 -2.49
CA TRP A 399 7.53 -3.21 -1.93
C TRP A 399 7.63 -4.70 -1.68
N SER A 400 7.15 -5.17 -0.53
CA SER A 400 7.18 -6.59 -0.21
C SER A 400 5.99 -7.05 0.62
N ARG A 401 5.39 -8.17 0.20
CA ARG A 401 4.49 -8.95 1.04
C ARG A 401 5.29 -9.98 1.79
N GLN A 402 5.15 -9.99 3.10
CA GLN A 402 5.96 -10.79 4.00
C GLN A 402 5.04 -11.62 4.87
N SER A 403 5.29 -12.92 4.95
CA SER A 403 4.55 -13.88 5.76
C SER A 403 5.52 -14.52 6.73
N TYR A 404 5.19 -14.51 8.02
CA TYR A 404 6.02 -15.04 9.09
C TYR A 404 5.25 -16.10 9.86
N TYR A 405 5.95 -17.17 10.22
CA TYR A 405 5.49 -18.12 11.21
C TYR A 405 6.66 -18.45 12.13
N ALA A 406 6.50 -18.20 13.42
CA ALA A 406 7.48 -18.57 14.41
C ALA A 406 6.95 -19.74 15.24
N GLY A 407 7.68 -20.87 15.30
CA GLY A 407 7.37 -21.94 16.25
C GLY A 407 7.45 -21.43 17.70
N LEU A 408 8.49 -20.62 17.97
CA LEU A 408 8.63 -19.81 19.18
C LEU A 408 9.00 -18.37 18.77
N ALA A 409 8.07 -17.43 18.93
CA ALA A 409 8.33 -16.03 18.63
C ALA A 409 9.37 -15.44 19.59
N SER A 410 10.35 -14.75 19.03
CA SER A 410 11.34 -14.02 19.82
C SER A 410 10.68 -12.90 20.61
N SER A 411 11.10 -12.74 21.87
CA SER A 411 10.71 -11.59 22.69
C SER A 411 11.27 -10.26 22.17
N SER A 412 12.32 -10.30 21.33
CA SER A 412 12.88 -9.11 20.68
C SER A 412 11.90 -8.47 19.69
N GLY A 413 10.99 -9.25 19.11
CA GLY A 413 10.05 -8.80 18.07
C GLY A 413 10.67 -8.76 16.67
N LEU A 414 9.98 -8.08 15.75
CA LEU A 414 10.48 -7.79 14.41
C LEU A 414 11.08 -6.38 14.37
N THR A 415 12.30 -6.24 13.84
CA THR A 415 13.03 -4.97 13.79
C THR A 415 13.12 -4.44 12.37
N PHE A 416 12.50 -3.30 12.10
CA PHE A 416 12.53 -2.64 10.80
C PHE A 416 13.24 -1.27 10.89
N PRO A 417 13.92 -0.83 9.81
CA PRO A 417 14.46 0.52 9.73
C PRO A 417 13.39 1.61 9.90
N LEU A 418 13.78 2.80 10.37
CA LEU A 418 12.88 3.93 10.57
C LEU A 418 12.29 4.51 9.29
N ASP A 419 12.83 4.19 8.13
CA ASP A 419 12.40 4.62 6.79
C ASP A 419 11.42 3.61 6.13
N THR A 420 10.94 2.60 6.87
CA THR A 420 10.04 1.57 6.34
C THR A 420 8.61 1.79 6.82
N ALA A 421 7.62 1.78 5.93
CA ALA A 421 6.21 1.69 6.32
C ALA A 421 5.78 0.22 6.41
N ILE A 422 5.15 -0.15 7.52
CA ILE A 422 4.67 -1.50 7.80
C ILE A 422 3.16 -1.48 7.99
N TYR A 423 2.44 -2.23 7.14
CA TYR A 423 1.00 -2.41 7.25
C TYR A 423 0.68 -3.88 7.57
N ASP A 424 -0.04 -4.13 8.66
CA ASP A 424 -0.52 -5.47 8.97
C ASP A 424 -1.51 -5.94 7.90
N TYR A 425 -1.21 -7.07 7.28
CA TYR A 425 -2.11 -7.77 6.38
C TYR A 425 -2.90 -8.80 7.20
N GLU A 426 -4.01 -8.35 7.80
CA GLU A 426 -4.93 -9.20 8.58
C GLU A 426 -6.04 -9.74 7.70
N GLN A 427 -6.54 -10.95 8.00
CA GLN A 427 -7.72 -11.46 7.29
C GLN A 427 -8.95 -10.61 7.61
N TYR A 428 -9.10 -10.22 8.89
CA TYR A 428 -10.25 -9.48 9.39
C TYR A 428 -9.84 -8.25 10.21
N PRO A 429 -9.46 -7.14 9.57
CA PRO A 429 -8.85 -5.99 10.25
C PRO A 429 -9.62 -5.39 11.44
N LEU A 430 -10.97 -5.37 11.39
CA LEU A 430 -11.79 -4.72 12.43
C LEU A 430 -12.10 -5.61 13.64
N THR A 431 -11.99 -6.92 13.50
CA THR A 431 -12.52 -7.92 14.43
C THR A 431 -11.47 -8.93 14.86
N GLN A 432 -10.35 -9.04 14.15
CA GLN A 432 -9.30 -9.97 14.49
C GLN A 432 -8.61 -9.56 15.80
N HIS A 433 -8.82 -10.35 16.85
CA HIS A 433 -8.16 -10.14 18.14
C HIS A 433 -6.74 -10.70 18.12
N THR A 434 -5.76 -9.84 17.80
CA THR A 434 -4.34 -10.21 17.78
C THR A 434 -3.63 -10.02 19.13
N GLY A 435 -4.34 -9.57 20.16
CA GLY A 435 -3.78 -9.26 21.48
C GLY A 435 -3.16 -7.86 21.53
N GLN A 436 -2.38 -7.58 22.58
CA GLN A 436 -1.74 -6.27 22.73
C GLN A 436 -0.58 -6.12 21.74
N LYS A 437 -0.75 -5.25 20.75
CA LYS A 437 0.28 -4.79 19.83
C LYS A 437 1.14 -3.72 20.51
N ARG A 438 2.46 -3.83 20.40
CA ARG A 438 3.42 -2.85 20.94
C ARG A 438 4.42 -2.51 19.85
N LEU A 439 4.60 -1.22 19.59
CA LEU A 439 5.60 -0.69 18.69
C LEU A 439 6.55 0.16 19.54
N ASN A 440 7.83 -0.20 19.56
CA ASN A 440 8.85 0.69 20.07
C ASN A 440 9.44 1.45 18.89
N TRP A 441 9.36 2.77 18.94
CA TRP A 441 9.88 3.67 17.91
C TRP A 441 11.08 4.42 18.51
N GLY A 442 12.28 4.06 18.07
CA GLY A 442 13.54 4.66 18.53
C GLY A 442 14.50 4.80 17.34
N ASP A 443 15.71 4.24 17.43
CA ASP A 443 16.64 4.14 16.28
C ASP A 443 16.13 3.19 15.17
N ASN A 444 15.22 2.29 15.54
CA ASN A 444 14.52 1.36 14.66
C ASN A 444 13.06 1.25 15.11
N GLN A 445 12.24 0.62 14.26
CA GLN A 445 10.86 0.25 14.57
C GLN A 445 10.83 -1.22 15.03
N VAL A 446 10.52 -1.46 16.30
CA VAL A 446 10.48 -2.81 16.87
C VAL A 446 9.04 -3.22 17.19
N LEU A 447 8.50 -4.15 16.40
CA LEU A 447 7.14 -4.65 16.49
C LEU A 447 7.08 -5.88 17.39
N ARG A 448 6.34 -5.80 18.51
CA ARG A 448 6.26 -6.83 19.55
C ARG A 448 4.83 -7.21 19.93
N GLY A 449 4.71 -8.32 20.64
CA GLY A 449 3.43 -8.80 21.19
C GLY A 449 2.50 -9.28 20.08
N GLY A 450 1.36 -8.61 19.92
CA GLY A 450 0.36 -8.97 18.91
C GLY A 450 0.87 -8.99 17.46
N TYR A 451 1.96 -8.27 17.17
CA TYR A 451 2.63 -8.29 15.87
C TYR A 451 3.39 -9.60 15.59
N PHE A 452 4.01 -10.23 16.59
CA PHE A 452 4.84 -11.41 16.35
C PHE A 452 4.60 -12.46 17.42
N ARG A 453 3.85 -13.50 17.06
CA ARG A 453 3.33 -14.51 18.00
C ARG A 453 3.71 -15.92 17.57
N SER A 454 3.97 -16.76 18.57
CA SER A 454 4.24 -18.17 18.36
C SER A 454 3.04 -18.90 17.76
N ARG A 455 3.31 -19.80 16.81
CA ARG A 455 2.36 -20.72 16.17
C ARG A 455 1.15 -20.06 15.50
N VAL A 456 1.31 -18.82 15.04
CA VAL A 456 0.33 -18.09 14.25
C VAL A 456 1.04 -17.51 13.05
N THR A 457 0.44 -17.59 11.87
CA THR A 457 0.98 -16.90 10.69
C THR A 457 0.60 -15.43 10.74
N GLN A 458 1.58 -14.54 10.66
CA GLN A 458 1.37 -13.09 10.51
C GLN A 458 1.84 -12.63 9.15
N GLN A 459 1.15 -11.64 8.58
CA GLN A 459 1.51 -11.09 7.28
C GLN A 459 1.60 -9.58 7.34
N TYR A 460 2.50 -9.03 6.55
CA TYR A 460 2.79 -7.61 6.45
C TYR A 460 2.97 -7.19 5.00
N LEU A 461 2.59 -5.96 4.71
CA LEU A 461 3.09 -5.21 3.57
C LEU A 461 4.16 -4.24 4.10
N ALA A 462 5.39 -4.39 3.62
CA ALA A 462 6.50 -3.50 3.92
C ALA A 462 6.91 -2.72 2.68
N ILE A 463 7.01 -1.40 2.83
CA ILE A 463 7.40 -0.46 1.77
C ILE A 463 8.56 0.37 2.28
N ARG A 464 9.64 0.46 1.50
CA ARG A 464 10.83 1.23 1.87
C ARG A 464 11.44 1.93 0.64
N PRO A 465 11.49 3.26 0.60
CA PRO A 465 12.39 3.98 -0.29
C PRO A 465 13.82 3.87 0.25
N PHE A 466 14.81 3.90 -0.63
CA PHE A 466 16.22 3.79 -0.25
C PHE A 466 17.12 4.54 -1.23
N GLU A 467 18.34 4.81 -0.78
CA GLU A 467 19.47 5.22 -1.59
C GLU A 467 20.61 4.22 -1.39
N THR A 468 21.19 3.73 -2.48
CA THR A 468 22.14 2.62 -2.44
C THR A 468 23.18 2.74 -3.57
N PRO A 469 24.46 2.39 -3.33
CA PRO A 469 25.49 2.36 -4.37
C PRO A 469 25.43 1.08 -5.22
N LEU A 470 24.55 0.14 -4.88
CA LEU A 470 24.41 -1.16 -5.53
C LEU A 470 23.96 -1.00 -6.98
N LYS A 471 24.60 -1.72 -7.90
CA LYS A 471 24.31 -1.63 -9.34
C LYS A 471 24.71 -2.87 -10.11
N LEU A 472 24.33 -2.93 -11.39
CA LEU A 472 24.95 -3.81 -12.36
C LEU A 472 25.88 -3.00 -13.26
N ASN A 473 27.16 -3.39 -13.31
CA ASN A 473 28.11 -2.74 -14.19
C ASN A 473 28.12 -3.46 -15.53
N ILE A 474 27.48 -2.85 -16.53
CA ILE A 474 27.37 -3.39 -17.87
C ILE A 474 28.41 -2.69 -18.75
N SER A 475 29.26 -3.47 -19.39
CA SER A 475 30.28 -2.94 -20.30
C SER A 475 30.23 -3.66 -21.65
N SER A 476 30.46 -2.89 -22.71
CA SER A 476 30.55 -3.40 -24.07
C SER A 476 32.02 -3.44 -24.50
N SER A 477 32.45 -4.59 -25.04
CA SER A 477 33.77 -4.76 -25.66
C SER A 477 33.57 -5.35 -27.06
N GLY A 478 33.55 -4.46 -28.07
CA GLY A 478 33.17 -4.85 -29.44
C GLY A 478 31.69 -5.23 -29.52
N ASP A 479 31.41 -6.43 -30.02
CA ASP A 479 30.03 -6.98 -30.11
C ASP A 479 29.62 -7.77 -28.85
N GLN A 480 30.48 -7.88 -27.84
CA GLN A 480 30.19 -8.61 -26.61
C GLN A 480 29.81 -7.67 -25.47
N LEU A 481 28.61 -7.90 -24.92
CA LEU A 481 28.19 -7.31 -23.66
C LEU A 481 28.64 -8.19 -22.50
N SER A 482 29.14 -7.56 -21.44
CA SER A 482 29.46 -8.22 -20.18
C SER A 482 28.81 -7.47 -19.02
N VAL A 483 28.49 -8.20 -17.97
CA VAL A 483 27.88 -7.67 -16.76
C VAL A 483 28.67 -8.14 -15.54
N GLN A 484 28.96 -7.21 -14.64
CA GLN A 484 29.46 -7.50 -13.31
C GLN A 484 28.37 -7.22 -12.28
N ASN A 485 28.10 -8.21 -11.42
CA ASN A 485 27.09 -8.11 -10.38
C ASN A 485 27.61 -7.35 -9.16
N GLN A 486 27.17 -6.10 -8.95
CA GLN A 486 27.47 -5.30 -7.76
C GLN A 486 26.19 -5.04 -6.94
N LEU A 487 25.20 -5.94 -7.00
CA LEU A 487 23.96 -5.83 -6.21
C LEU A 487 24.08 -6.38 -4.79
N SER A 488 25.26 -6.87 -4.39
CA SER A 488 25.52 -7.53 -3.09
C SER A 488 24.59 -8.73 -2.79
N THR A 489 23.99 -9.32 -3.81
CA THR A 489 23.19 -10.55 -3.76
C THR A 489 23.45 -11.38 -5.00
N ASN A 490 23.28 -12.69 -4.91
CA ASN A 490 23.28 -13.55 -6.07
C ASN A 490 22.10 -13.20 -6.99
N VAL A 491 22.39 -13.03 -8.28
CA VAL A 491 21.40 -12.87 -9.34
C VAL A 491 21.13 -14.24 -9.94
N LEU A 492 19.93 -14.76 -9.71
CA LEU A 492 19.51 -16.07 -10.22
C LEU A 492 19.28 -16.00 -11.73
N LYS A 493 18.59 -14.95 -12.19
CA LYS A 493 18.29 -14.72 -13.60
C LYS A 493 18.32 -13.23 -13.90
N LEU A 494 18.89 -12.85 -15.04
CA LEU A 494 19.03 -11.47 -15.48
C LEU A 494 18.61 -11.35 -16.93
N LEU A 495 17.73 -10.40 -17.22
CA LEU A 495 17.44 -9.91 -18.56
C LEU A 495 17.94 -8.47 -18.65
N VAL A 496 18.78 -8.17 -19.64
CA VAL A 496 19.28 -6.82 -19.94
C VAL A 496 18.72 -6.38 -21.28
N ILE A 497 18.32 -5.13 -21.37
CA ILE A 497 17.79 -4.51 -22.59
C ILE A 497 18.77 -3.44 -23.02
N ASP A 498 19.31 -3.59 -24.22
CA ASP A 498 20.24 -2.61 -24.78
C ASP A 498 19.53 -1.38 -25.36
N ASP A 499 20.28 -0.52 -26.04
CA ASP A 499 19.79 0.67 -26.74
C ASP A 499 18.90 0.35 -27.94
N LYS A 500 19.11 -0.81 -28.58
CA LYS A 500 18.32 -1.32 -29.73
C LYS A 500 17.09 -2.09 -29.29
N GLN A 501 16.86 -2.21 -27.98
CA GLN A 501 15.82 -3.04 -27.37
C GLN A 501 16.01 -4.54 -27.61
N ASP A 502 17.21 -4.98 -27.96
CA ASP A 502 17.59 -6.39 -27.96
C ASP A 502 17.74 -6.85 -26.50
N THR A 503 17.28 -8.08 -26.24
CA THR A 503 17.29 -8.65 -24.90
C THR A 503 18.42 -9.64 -24.77
N PHE A 504 19.22 -9.47 -23.73
CA PHE A 504 20.30 -10.36 -23.37
C PHE A 504 20.02 -11.03 -22.04
N TYR A 505 20.55 -12.23 -21.86
CA TYR A 505 20.35 -13.08 -20.70
C TYR A 505 21.69 -13.45 -20.05
N ALA A 506 21.67 -13.51 -18.73
CA ALA A 506 22.66 -14.23 -17.92
C ALA A 506 21.96 -14.86 -16.70
N GLY A 507 22.52 -15.95 -16.19
CA GLY A 507 21.95 -16.66 -15.03
C GLY A 507 23.02 -17.03 -14.01
N ASN A 508 22.60 -17.20 -12.76
CA ASN A 508 23.43 -17.62 -11.62
C ASN A 508 24.71 -16.78 -11.45
N LEU A 509 24.58 -15.45 -11.52
CA LEU A 509 25.70 -14.55 -11.26
C LEU A 509 25.87 -14.36 -9.76
N LYS A 510 26.97 -14.88 -9.22
CA LYS A 510 27.33 -14.63 -7.82
C LYS A 510 27.65 -13.16 -7.58
N THR A 511 27.62 -12.74 -6.33
CA THR A 511 28.10 -11.41 -5.93
C THR A 511 29.53 -11.16 -6.46
N ASP A 512 29.76 -9.96 -7.02
CA ASP A 512 31.00 -9.47 -7.63
C ASP A 512 31.51 -10.23 -8.86
N ALA A 513 30.80 -11.27 -9.30
CA ALA A 513 31.16 -12.05 -10.47
C ALA A 513 30.84 -11.31 -11.77
N THR A 514 31.66 -11.53 -12.79
CA THR A 514 31.46 -11.05 -14.16
C THR A 514 31.02 -12.19 -15.06
N SER A 515 30.03 -11.95 -15.92
CA SER A 515 29.59 -12.87 -16.96
C SER A 515 29.42 -12.16 -18.29
N THR A 516 29.69 -12.86 -19.39
CA THR A 516 29.29 -12.41 -20.72
C THR A 516 27.78 -12.61 -20.89
N LEU A 517 27.11 -11.59 -21.41
CA LEU A 517 25.69 -11.60 -21.74
C LEU A 517 25.47 -12.29 -23.09
N GLN A 518 24.45 -13.14 -23.18
CA GLN A 518 24.08 -13.84 -24.42
C GLN A 518 22.74 -13.33 -24.92
N PRO A 519 22.46 -13.27 -26.23
CA PRO A 519 21.13 -12.96 -26.73
C PRO A 519 20.08 -13.89 -26.10
N ALA A 520 19.01 -13.32 -25.55
CA ALA A 520 17.99 -14.07 -24.84
C ALA A 520 17.16 -14.88 -25.85
N THR A 521 16.99 -16.17 -25.56
CA THR A 521 16.14 -17.06 -26.36
C THR A 521 14.69 -17.00 -25.87
N PRO A 522 13.70 -17.44 -26.67
CA PRO A 522 12.32 -17.58 -26.20
C PRO A 522 12.18 -18.53 -25.00
N SER A 523 13.04 -19.55 -24.91
CA SER A 523 13.12 -20.44 -23.74
C SER A 523 13.57 -19.72 -22.48
N ASP A 524 14.56 -18.83 -22.56
CA ASP A 524 15.04 -18.06 -21.40
C ASP A 524 13.93 -17.16 -20.84
N ILE A 525 13.22 -16.46 -21.74
CA ILE A 525 12.08 -15.61 -21.36
C ILE A 525 10.94 -16.43 -20.72
N SER A 526 10.65 -17.62 -21.27
CA SER A 526 9.60 -18.51 -20.74
C SER A 526 9.96 -19.06 -19.36
N ASP A 527 11.24 -19.44 -19.17
CA ASP A 527 11.78 -19.92 -17.91
C ASP A 527 11.84 -18.82 -16.84
N PHE A 528 12.16 -17.58 -17.25
CA PHE A 528 12.07 -16.39 -16.39
C PHE A 528 10.64 -16.17 -15.89
N ARG A 529 9.64 -16.18 -16.79
CA ARG A 529 8.21 -16.10 -16.42
C ARG A 529 7.79 -17.24 -15.49
N ARG A 530 8.20 -18.47 -15.78
CA ARG A 530 7.87 -19.64 -14.95
C ARG A 530 8.36 -19.45 -13.51
N THR A 531 9.60 -18.99 -13.35
CA THR A 531 10.21 -18.74 -12.03
C THR A 531 9.38 -17.76 -11.19
N ILE A 532 8.88 -16.70 -11.82
CA ILE A 532 8.03 -15.70 -11.17
C ILE A 532 6.66 -16.29 -10.77
N ASN A 533 6.08 -17.09 -11.66
CA ASN A 533 4.74 -17.69 -11.47
C ASN A 533 4.74 -18.80 -10.42
N ASP A 534 5.81 -19.60 -10.37
CA ASP A 534 5.98 -20.66 -9.36
C ASP A 534 6.06 -20.07 -7.95
N ALA A 535 6.63 -18.87 -7.82
CA ALA A 535 6.64 -18.07 -6.59
C ALA A 535 5.36 -17.22 -6.37
N GLY A 536 4.32 -17.44 -7.16
CA GLY A 536 3.08 -16.66 -7.19
C GLY A 536 2.18 -16.80 -5.97
N LEU A 537 1.11 -15.98 -5.93
CA LEU A 537 0.08 -16.02 -4.89
C LEU A 537 -0.82 -17.24 -5.13
N ASN A 538 -0.69 -18.26 -4.29
CA ASN A 538 -1.45 -19.50 -4.40
C ASN A 538 -1.71 -20.06 -3.00
N ILE A 539 -2.90 -20.62 -2.81
CA ILE A 539 -3.20 -21.40 -1.60
C ILE A 539 -2.19 -22.55 -1.53
N PRO A 540 -1.44 -22.72 -0.42
CA PRO A 540 -0.49 -23.81 -0.33
C PRO A 540 -1.16 -25.17 -0.47
N GLU A 541 -0.41 -26.11 -1.04
CA GLU A 541 -0.85 -27.50 -1.14
C GLU A 541 -1.21 -28.06 0.25
N GLY A 542 -2.32 -28.80 0.34
CA GLY A 542 -2.82 -29.38 1.58
C GLY A 542 -3.58 -28.42 2.50
N PHE A 543 -3.69 -27.13 2.18
CA PHE A 543 -4.44 -26.16 2.98
C PHE A 543 -5.93 -26.13 2.58
N ASP A 544 -6.84 -26.52 3.49
CA ASP A 544 -8.29 -26.37 3.28
C ASP A 544 -8.83 -25.06 3.87
N ARG A 545 -9.02 -24.06 3.01
CA ARG A 545 -9.65 -22.78 3.37
C ARG A 545 -11.05 -22.95 3.98
N ARG A 546 -11.82 -23.96 3.57
CA ARG A 546 -13.22 -24.15 4.02
C ARG A 546 -13.32 -24.60 5.48
N ALA A 547 -12.25 -25.17 6.04
CA ALA A 547 -12.17 -25.50 7.46
C ALA A 547 -12.13 -24.22 8.34
N TYR A 548 -11.49 -23.15 7.85
CA TYR A 548 -11.34 -21.89 8.59
C TYR A 548 -12.53 -20.92 8.40
N VAL A 549 -13.14 -20.87 7.22
CA VAL A 549 -14.19 -19.87 6.89
C VAL A 549 -15.55 -20.09 7.57
N ARG A 550 -15.87 -21.33 8.01
CA ARG A 550 -17.22 -21.67 8.50
C ARG A 550 -17.59 -21.11 9.88
N ILE A 551 -16.62 -20.72 10.70
CA ILE A 551 -16.88 -20.27 12.08
C ILE A 551 -17.11 -18.76 12.14
N ASP A 552 -16.51 -17.97 11.24
CA ASP A 552 -16.38 -16.52 11.41
C ASP A 552 -17.33 -15.64 10.56
N SER A 553 -17.81 -16.17 9.43
CA SER A 553 -18.56 -15.38 8.42
C SER A 553 -19.90 -14.79 8.90
N ARG A 554 -20.53 -15.32 9.95
CA ARG A 554 -21.82 -14.82 10.45
C ARG A 554 -21.70 -13.57 11.34
N GLN A 555 -20.63 -13.47 12.14
CA GLN A 555 -20.39 -12.27 12.98
C GLN A 555 -19.73 -11.14 12.17
N HIS A 556 -18.90 -11.49 11.19
CA HIS A 556 -18.17 -10.53 10.36
C HIS A 556 -19.07 -9.70 9.44
N ASN A 557 -20.11 -10.30 8.85
CA ASN A 557 -21.06 -9.59 8.01
C ASN A 557 -21.80 -8.48 8.77
N TYR A 558 -22.00 -8.61 10.09
CA TYR A 558 -22.71 -7.62 10.88
C TYR A 558 -21.91 -6.32 11.04
N TYR A 559 -20.64 -6.40 11.41
CA TYR A 559 -19.79 -5.21 11.59
C TYR A 559 -19.46 -4.51 10.27
N ILE A 560 -19.21 -5.27 9.20
CA ILE A 560 -18.91 -4.69 7.87
C ILE A 560 -20.16 -4.07 7.23
N GLN A 561 -21.35 -4.66 7.42
CA GLN A 561 -22.60 -4.02 6.96
C GLN A 561 -22.93 -2.78 7.78
N SER A 562 -22.58 -2.75 9.07
CA SER A 562 -22.77 -1.57 9.92
C SER A 562 -21.80 -0.42 9.61
N SER A 563 -20.64 -0.70 9.01
CA SER A 563 -19.61 0.31 8.72
C SER A 563 -19.87 1.11 7.44
N ASN A 564 -20.99 0.89 6.73
CA ASN A 564 -21.42 1.67 5.56
C ASN A 564 -20.26 2.10 4.63
N THR A 565 -19.47 1.13 4.14
CA THR A 565 -18.36 1.40 3.21
C THR A 565 -18.84 1.32 1.75
N PRO A 566 -18.73 2.38 0.93
CA PRO A 566 -19.23 2.41 -0.45
C PRO A 566 -18.66 1.31 -1.37
N GLU A 567 -17.40 0.98 -1.19
CA GLU A 567 -16.66 0.03 -2.04
C GLU A 567 -16.92 -1.45 -1.72
N LEU A 568 -17.67 -1.77 -0.66
CA LEU A 568 -17.95 -3.15 -0.22
C LEU A 568 -18.51 -4.03 -1.34
N TYR A 569 -19.35 -3.45 -2.20
CA TYR A 569 -20.04 -4.16 -3.28
C TYR A 569 -19.38 -3.98 -4.66
N LEU A 570 -18.25 -3.27 -4.74
CA LEU A 570 -17.66 -2.87 -6.03
C LEU A 570 -16.41 -3.67 -6.40
N ALA A 571 -15.52 -3.89 -5.45
CA ALA A 571 -14.29 -4.66 -5.68
C ALA A 571 -13.75 -5.22 -4.35
N PRO A 572 -13.42 -6.52 -4.28
CA PRO A 572 -12.72 -7.06 -3.13
C PRO A 572 -11.28 -6.50 -3.08
N PRO A 573 -10.71 -6.28 -1.88
CA PRO A 573 -9.28 -6.02 -1.78
C PRO A 573 -8.51 -7.29 -2.17
N THR A 574 -7.67 -7.22 -3.20
CA THR A 574 -6.85 -8.35 -3.65
C THR A 574 -5.41 -7.91 -3.82
N PHE A 575 -4.47 -8.71 -3.31
CA PHE A 575 -3.05 -8.36 -3.40
C PHE A 575 -2.55 -8.39 -4.85
N GLY A 576 -3.16 -9.23 -5.69
CA GLY A 576 -2.94 -9.28 -7.13
C GLY A 576 -3.19 -7.94 -7.87
N GLN A 577 -3.94 -7.01 -7.28
CA GLN A 577 -4.17 -5.66 -7.84
C GLN A 577 -3.23 -4.58 -7.27
N SER A 578 -2.38 -4.93 -6.28
CA SER A 578 -1.43 -3.99 -5.69
C SER A 578 -0.48 -3.41 -6.74
N LEU A 579 0.12 -2.23 -6.45
CA LEU A 579 1.17 -1.66 -7.30
C LEU A 579 2.33 -2.64 -7.52
N LEU A 580 2.71 -3.41 -6.50
CA LEU A 580 3.73 -4.46 -6.59
C LEU A 580 3.41 -5.46 -7.70
N GLU A 581 2.24 -6.10 -7.64
CA GLU A 581 1.86 -7.14 -8.60
C GLU A 581 1.55 -6.55 -9.98
N ARG A 582 1.05 -5.31 -10.05
CA ARG A 582 0.85 -4.60 -11.31
C ARG A 582 2.18 -4.31 -12.00
N GLN A 583 3.18 -3.82 -11.27
CA GLN A 583 4.51 -3.57 -11.82
C GLN A 583 5.11 -4.85 -12.42
N LEU A 584 5.01 -5.95 -11.68
CA LEU A 584 5.47 -7.26 -12.15
C LEU A 584 4.67 -7.77 -13.35
N SER A 585 3.35 -7.59 -13.34
CA SER A 585 2.46 -8.01 -14.43
C SER A 585 2.71 -7.21 -15.70
N ASP A 586 2.97 -5.90 -15.60
CA ASP A 586 3.29 -5.04 -16.75
C ASP A 586 4.61 -5.44 -17.40
N GLN A 587 5.64 -5.73 -16.59
CA GLN A 587 6.88 -6.31 -17.09
C GLN A 587 6.61 -7.62 -17.83
N MET A 588 5.87 -8.55 -17.22
CA MET A 588 5.54 -9.81 -17.89
C MET A 588 4.75 -9.58 -19.17
N ALA A 589 3.77 -8.68 -19.20
CA ALA A 589 2.93 -8.41 -20.37
C ALA A 589 3.75 -7.86 -21.56
N LYS A 590 4.73 -6.99 -21.29
CA LYS A 590 5.59 -6.36 -22.29
C LYS A 590 6.90 -7.12 -22.55
N GLY A 591 6.95 -8.41 -22.23
CA GLY A 591 8.13 -9.25 -22.48
C GLY A 591 9.39 -8.79 -21.73
N PHE A 592 9.19 -8.21 -20.55
CA PHE A 592 10.19 -7.57 -19.67
C PHE A 592 10.82 -6.29 -20.22
N LYS A 593 10.22 -5.68 -21.26
CA LYS A 593 10.67 -4.43 -21.88
C LYS A 593 9.93 -3.17 -21.42
N ALA A 594 9.17 -3.25 -20.33
CA ALA A 594 8.29 -2.14 -19.95
C ALA A 594 9.06 -0.89 -19.48
N LEU A 595 10.29 -1.05 -18.97
CA LEU A 595 11.16 0.07 -18.59
C LEU A 595 11.83 0.77 -19.79
N GLY A 596 11.71 0.21 -21.00
CA GLY A 596 12.35 0.76 -22.20
C GLY A 596 13.82 0.33 -22.38
N PRO A 597 14.57 1.00 -23.28
CA PRO A 597 15.98 0.68 -23.56
C PRO A 597 16.88 0.93 -22.33
N LYS A 598 18.08 0.34 -22.34
CA LYS A 598 19.10 0.52 -21.28
C LYS A 598 18.60 0.21 -19.87
N SER A 599 17.75 -0.81 -19.76
CA SER A 599 17.16 -1.26 -18.51
C SER A 599 17.44 -2.74 -18.27
N TYR A 600 17.11 -3.25 -17.09
CA TYR A 600 17.24 -4.67 -16.80
C TYR A 600 16.15 -5.15 -15.84
N VAL A 601 15.90 -6.45 -15.85
CA VAL A 601 15.05 -7.14 -14.87
C VAL A 601 15.84 -8.32 -14.31
N ALA A 602 15.97 -8.36 -12.99
CA ALA A 602 16.71 -9.39 -12.28
C ALA A 602 15.83 -10.14 -11.27
N ILE A 603 15.96 -11.46 -11.23
CA ILE A 603 15.49 -12.29 -10.12
C ILE A 603 16.70 -12.55 -9.24
N VAL A 604 16.64 -12.13 -7.98
CA VAL A 604 17.72 -12.24 -6.99
C VAL A 604 17.28 -13.11 -5.82
N GLU A 605 18.24 -13.65 -5.07
CA GLU A 605 17.93 -14.39 -3.83
C GLU A 605 17.28 -13.48 -2.78
N ARG A 606 17.89 -12.32 -2.51
CA ARG A 606 17.35 -11.30 -1.61
C ARG A 606 17.99 -9.95 -1.93
N PHE A 607 17.18 -8.96 -2.26
CA PHE A 607 17.73 -7.61 -2.40
C PHE A 607 18.08 -7.03 -1.01
N PRO A 608 19.30 -6.51 -0.79
CA PRO A 608 19.74 -6.05 0.54
C PRO A 608 18.84 -4.98 1.16
N GLU A 609 18.30 -4.08 0.33
CA GLU A 609 17.45 -2.98 0.82
C GLU A 609 16.02 -3.39 1.17
N THR A 610 15.62 -4.65 0.91
CA THR A 610 14.31 -5.18 1.33
C THR A 610 14.36 -5.62 2.80
N PRO A 611 13.78 -4.84 3.73
CA PRO A 611 13.88 -5.12 5.16
C PRO A 611 12.97 -6.29 5.53
N LEU A 612 13.46 -7.25 6.32
CA LEU A 612 12.71 -8.47 6.64
C LEU A 612 12.26 -8.56 8.10
N GLY A 613 12.58 -7.59 8.95
CA GLY A 613 12.19 -7.65 10.36
C GLY A 613 12.90 -8.71 11.21
N LEU A 614 13.64 -9.64 10.59
CA LEU A 614 14.35 -10.74 11.23
C LEU A 614 15.86 -10.48 11.12
N ASP A 615 16.55 -10.53 12.26
CA ASP A 615 18.00 -10.48 12.36
C ASP A 615 18.65 -11.84 12.08
#